data_AF-A0A2K3NBU8-F1
#
_entry.id   AF-A0A2K3NBU8-F1
#
_cell.length_a   1.000
_cell.length_b   1.000
_cell.length_c   1.000
_cell.angle_alpha   90.00
_cell.angle_beta   90.00
_cell.angle_gamma   90.00
#
_symmetry.space_group_name_H-M   'P 1'
#
loop_
_entity.id
_entity.type
_entity.pdbx_description
1 polymer ?
#
loop_
_entity_poly.entity_id
_entity_poly.type
_entity_poly.pdbx_seq_one_letter_code
_entity_poly.pdbx_strand_id
1 'polypeptide(L)'
;MFTEMVSNGCVPDQLNCDAAVRVYLDNGDPVMAIKVWKCLVDNYREDLEGTANLLVVGLRDNDRVLDAVKYAEHIIGRGIKLTSSTLSKLRQSLVKERKEFVYEELIAKWKAAY
;
A
#
# COMPACT_ATOMS: atom_id res chain seq x y z
N MET A 1 -1.56 -21.27 -4.69
CA MET A 1 -2.47 -20.35 -5.42
C MET A 1 -1.73 -19.14 -5.99
N PHE A 2 -1.42 -18.05 -5.27
CA PHE A 2 -0.71 -16.90 -5.90
C PHE A 2 0.76 -17.18 -6.26
N THR A 3 1.52 -17.78 -5.35
CA THR A 3 2.95 -18.10 -5.56
C THR A 3 3.19 -19.07 -6.71
N GLU A 4 2.33 -20.07 -6.87
CA GLU A 4 2.39 -21.03 -7.97
C GLU A 4 2.05 -20.38 -9.32
N MET A 5 1.08 -19.47 -9.36
CA MET A 5 0.73 -18.73 -10.58
C MET A 5 1.89 -17.84 -11.06
N VAL A 6 2.50 -17.09 -10.14
CA VAL A 6 3.69 -16.26 -10.43
C VAL A 6 4.87 -17.13 -10.87
N SER A 7 5.07 -18.29 -10.22
CA SER A 7 6.12 -19.24 -10.59
C SER A 7 5.91 -19.86 -11.98
N ASN A 8 4.66 -19.91 -12.46
CA ASN A 8 4.30 -20.42 -13.78
C ASN A 8 4.23 -19.33 -14.86
N GLY A 9 4.61 -18.08 -14.55
CA GLY A 9 4.56 -16.96 -15.49
C GLY A 9 3.16 -16.40 -15.74
N CYS A 10 2.15 -16.83 -14.96
CA CYS A 10 0.80 -16.30 -15.04
C CYS A 10 0.63 -15.13 -14.07
N VAL A 11 0.38 -13.93 -14.61
CA VAL A 11 -0.10 -12.79 -13.83
C VAL A 11 -1.60 -12.99 -13.60
N PRO A 12 -2.08 -13.16 -12.34
CA PRO A 12 -3.51 -13.21 -12.07
C PRO A 12 -4.15 -11.89 -12.51
N ASP A 13 -5.43 -11.92 -12.93
CA ASP A 13 -6.14 -10.69 -13.23
C ASP A 13 -6.13 -9.70 -12.04
N GLN A 14 -6.38 -8.42 -12.34
CA GLN A 14 -6.30 -7.33 -11.37
C GLN A 14 -7.21 -7.59 -10.15
N LEU A 15 -8.43 -8.10 -10.36
CA LEU A 15 -9.37 -8.40 -9.27
C LEU A 15 -8.82 -9.49 -8.33
N ASN A 16 -8.19 -10.52 -8.89
CA ASN A 16 -7.53 -11.57 -8.12
C ASN A 16 -6.32 -11.04 -7.35
N CYS A 17 -5.55 -10.12 -7.93
CA CYS A 17 -4.46 -9.44 -7.23
C CYS A 17 -4.99 -8.57 -6.07
N ASP A 18 -6.04 -7.78 -6.30
CA ASP A 18 -6.68 -6.92 -5.29
C ASP A 18 -7.20 -7.74 -4.10
N ALA A 19 -7.89 -8.85 -4.40
CA ALA A 19 -8.37 -9.79 -3.40
C ALA A 19 -7.22 -10.43 -2.62
N ALA A 20 -6.15 -10.83 -3.30
CA ALA A 20 -4.98 -11.44 -2.66
C ALA A 20 -4.27 -10.47 -1.70
N VAL A 21 -4.10 -9.19 -2.07
CA VAL A 21 -3.52 -8.18 -1.16
C VAL A 21 -4.33 -8.10 0.14
N ARG A 22 -5.67 -8.04 0.04
CA ARG A 22 -6.55 -8.03 1.22
C ARG A 22 -6.39 -9.28 2.07
N VAL A 23 -6.50 -10.46 1.47
CA VAL A 23 -6.42 -11.74 2.19
C VAL A 23 -5.08 -11.88 2.92
N TYR A 24 -3.97 -11.48 2.31
CA TYR A 24 -2.67 -11.56 2.98
C TYR A 24 -2.55 -10.57 4.15
N LEU A 25 -3.09 -9.35 4.02
CA LEU A 25 -3.10 -8.39 5.14
C LEU A 25 -3.98 -8.85 6.30
N ASP A 26 -5.18 -9.35 6.00
CA ASP A 26 -6.13 -9.85 7.00
C ASP A 26 -5.58 -11.08 7.75
N ASN A 27 -4.75 -11.88 7.08
CA ASN A 27 -4.10 -13.07 7.66
C ASN A 27 -2.77 -12.77 8.37
N GLY A 28 -2.34 -11.51 8.47
CA GLY A 28 -1.10 -11.17 9.14
C GLY A 28 0.18 -11.40 8.32
N ASP A 29 0.07 -11.49 6.98
CA ASP A 29 1.20 -11.68 6.06
C ASP A 29 1.43 -10.44 5.18
N PRO A 30 1.95 -9.34 5.75
CA PRO A 30 2.24 -8.12 5.00
C PRO A 30 3.34 -8.32 3.95
N VAL A 31 4.20 -9.34 4.10
CA VAL A 31 5.28 -9.63 3.15
C VAL A 31 4.71 -10.15 1.84
N MET A 32 3.76 -11.09 1.90
CA MET A 32 3.07 -11.57 0.71
C MET A 32 2.16 -10.50 0.10
N ALA A 33 1.46 -9.70 0.91
CA ALA A 33 0.68 -8.58 0.40
C ALA A 33 1.53 -7.59 -0.43
N ILE A 34 2.73 -7.26 0.05
CA ILE A 34 3.69 -6.42 -0.67
C ILE A 34 4.13 -7.05 -2.00
N LYS A 35 4.38 -8.37 -2.03
CA LYS A 35 4.77 -9.05 -3.27
C LYS A 35 3.66 -8.99 -4.31
N VAL A 36 2.41 -9.22 -3.89
CA VAL A 36 1.25 -9.09 -4.78
C VAL A 36 1.10 -7.66 -5.27
N TRP A 37 1.20 -6.66 -4.39
CA TRP A 37 1.14 -5.25 -4.76
C TRP A 37 2.18 -4.87 -5.83
N LYS A 38 3.43 -5.32 -5.68
CA LYS A 38 4.48 -5.08 -6.68
C LYS A 38 4.10 -5.67 -8.04
N CYS A 39 3.67 -6.93 -8.06
CA CYS A 39 3.18 -7.57 -9.27
C CYS A 39 2.03 -6.77 -9.90
N LEU A 40 1.08 -6.29 -9.09
CA LEU A 40 -0.05 -5.50 -9.56
C LEU A 40 0.41 -4.20 -10.24
N VAL A 41 1.26 -3.39 -9.59
CA VAL A 41 1.70 -2.10 -10.16
C VAL A 41 2.68 -2.22 -11.34
N ASP A 42 3.30 -3.39 -11.50
CA ASP A 42 4.16 -3.68 -12.65
C ASP A 42 3.34 -4.05 -13.89
N ASN A 43 2.12 -4.60 -13.71
CA ASN A 43 1.28 -5.09 -14.80
C ASN A 43 0.06 -4.20 -15.11
N TYR A 44 -0.41 -3.39 -14.15
CA TYR A 44 -1.60 -2.57 -14.27
C TYR A 44 -1.29 -1.10 -13.98
N ARG A 45 -2.01 -0.19 -14.65
CA ARG A 45 -1.83 1.27 -14.50
C ARG A 45 -3.05 2.00 -13.97
N GLU A 46 -4.24 1.43 -14.10
CA GLU A 46 -5.52 2.04 -13.74
C GLU A 46 -6.19 1.27 -12.61
N ASP A 47 -7.19 1.88 -11.96
CA ASP A 47 -8.00 1.25 -10.90
C ASP A 47 -7.21 0.72 -9.69
N LEU A 48 -6.06 1.33 -9.40
CA LEU A 48 -5.17 0.91 -8.30
C LEU A 48 -5.50 1.58 -6.96
N GLU A 49 -6.30 2.64 -6.94
CA GLU A 49 -6.52 3.47 -5.73
C GLU A 49 -7.07 2.66 -4.55
N GLY A 50 -8.04 1.79 -4.81
CA GLY A 50 -8.64 0.95 -3.77
C GLY A 50 -7.60 0.08 -3.08
N THR A 51 -6.83 -0.65 -3.87
CA THR A 51 -5.78 -1.56 -3.39
C THR A 51 -4.59 -0.81 -2.78
N ALA A 52 -4.23 0.35 -3.32
CA ALA A 52 -3.20 1.23 -2.77
C ALA A 52 -3.53 1.69 -1.35
N ASN A 53 -4.76 2.18 -1.13
CA ASN A 53 -5.23 2.60 0.18
C ASN A 53 -5.30 1.42 1.16
N LEU A 54 -5.80 0.28 0.68
CA LEU A 54 -5.88 -0.95 1.48
C LEU A 54 -4.48 -1.43 1.90
N LEU A 55 -3.48 -1.40 1.02
CA LEU A 55 -2.11 -1.78 1.33
C LEU A 55 -1.53 -0.91 2.46
N VAL A 56 -1.62 0.41 2.33
CA VAL A 56 -1.04 1.34 3.31
C VAL A 56 -1.68 1.15 4.69
N VAL A 57 -3.02 1.07 4.74
CA VAL A 57 -3.73 0.83 6.01
C VAL A 57 -3.38 -0.54 6.59
N GLY A 58 -3.41 -1.60 5.77
CA GLY A 58 -3.13 -2.95 6.24
C GLY A 58 -1.70 -3.12 6.73
N LEU A 59 -0.71 -2.49 6.10
CA LEU A 59 0.66 -2.48 6.61
C LEU A 59 0.74 -1.80 7.98
N ARG A 60 0.09 -0.65 8.13
CA ARG A 60 0.02 0.05 9.42
C ARG A 60 -0.71 -0.78 10.49
N ASP A 61 -1.76 -1.51 10.12
CA ASP A 61 -2.53 -2.38 11.03
C ASP A 61 -1.74 -3.63 11.45
N ASN A 62 -0.76 -4.03 10.63
CA ASN A 62 0.19 -5.13 10.91
C ASN A 62 1.49 -4.65 11.59
N ASP A 63 1.48 -3.51 12.27
CA ASP A 63 2.64 -2.90 12.94
C ASP A 63 3.84 -2.59 12.01
N ARG A 64 3.61 -2.48 10.70
CA ARG A 64 4.63 -2.15 9.67
C ARG A 64 4.55 -0.67 9.27
N VAL A 65 4.55 0.23 10.26
CA VAL A 65 4.33 1.69 10.04
C VAL A 65 5.36 2.29 9.07
N LEU A 66 6.64 1.92 9.19
CA LEU A 66 7.69 2.43 8.29
C LEU A 66 7.51 1.95 6.85
N ASP A 67 7.08 0.71 6.64
CA ASP A 67 6.75 0.21 5.31
C ASP A 67 5.50 0.92 4.77
N ALA A 68 4.49 1.15 5.62
CA ALA A 68 3.28 1.87 5.22
C ALA A 68 3.59 3.29 4.73
N VAL A 69 4.50 4.02 5.41
CA VAL A 69 5.00 5.32 4.95
C VAL A 69 5.74 5.19 3.62
N LYS A 70 6.69 4.27 3.51
CA LYS A 70 7.46 4.04 2.27
C LYS A 70 6.56 3.75 1.07
N TYR A 71 5.57 2.88 1.25
CA TYR A 71 4.63 2.57 0.16
C TYR A 71 3.68 3.73 -0.11
N ALA A 72 3.29 4.52 0.89
CA ALA A 72 2.51 5.73 0.66
C ALA A 72 3.28 6.73 -0.21
N GLU A 73 4.56 6.96 0.06
CA GLU A 73 5.42 7.80 -0.79
C GLU A 73 5.53 7.27 -2.22
N HIS A 74 5.75 5.96 -2.37
CA HIS A 74 5.81 5.32 -3.69
C HIS A 74 4.48 5.45 -4.47
N ILE A 75 3.34 5.27 -3.79
CA ILE A 75 2.00 5.42 -4.36
C ILE A 75 1.76 6.85 -4.84
N ILE A 76 2.10 7.84 -4.00
CA ILE A 76 2.02 9.28 -4.34
C ILE A 76 2.93 9.60 -5.52
N GLY A 77 4.17 9.11 -5.51
CA GLY A 77 5.13 9.33 -6.60
C GLY A 77 4.69 8.74 -7.94
N ARG A 78 3.78 7.75 -7.93
CA ARG A 78 3.15 7.19 -9.14
C ARG A 78 1.87 7.91 -9.55
N GLY A 79 1.45 8.96 -8.83
CA GLY A 79 0.20 9.68 -9.09
C GLY A 79 -1.05 8.91 -8.70
N ILE A 80 -0.94 7.83 -7.90
CA ILE A 80 -2.08 7.07 -7.39
C ILE A 80 -2.58 7.72 -6.10
N LYS A 81 -3.89 8.00 -6.03
CA LYS A 81 -4.45 8.80 -4.94
C LYS A 81 -4.62 8.00 -3.65
N LEU A 82 -4.03 8.51 -2.57
CA LEU A 82 -4.37 8.12 -1.21
C LEU A 82 -5.50 9.00 -0.66
N THR A 83 -6.41 8.38 0.07
CA THR A 83 -7.50 9.08 0.76
C THR A 83 -7.00 9.77 2.02
N SER A 84 -7.67 10.86 2.41
CA SER A 84 -7.39 11.56 3.67
C SER A 84 -7.54 10.66 4.90
N SER A 85 -8.43 9.64 4.84
CA SER A 85 -8.61 8.65 5.89
C SER A 85 -7.35 7.78 6.07
N THR A 86 -6.78 7.28 4.98
CA THR A 86 -5.52 6.51 4.98
C THR A 86 -4.37 7.32 5.58
N LEU A 87 -4.19 8.57 5.12
CA LEU A 87 -3.13 9.45 5.63
C LEU A 87 -3.32 9.80 7.10
N SER A 88 -4.57 10.03 7.54
CA SER A 88 -4.88 10.30 8.95
C SER A 88 -4.54 9.12 9.86
N LYS A 89 -4.73 7.88 9.41
CA LYS A 89 -4.33 6.69 10.17
C LYS A 89 -2.81 6.59 10.32
N LEU A 90 -2.04 6.91 9.27
CA LEU A 90 -0.58 7.00 9.37
C LEU A 90 -0.14 8.07 10.35
N ARG A 91 -0.77 9.26 10.32
CA ARG A 91 -0.48 10.34 11.27
C ARG A 91 -0.61 9.87 12.71
N GLN A 92 -1.70 9.15 13.03
CA GLN A 92 -1.94 8.66 14.39
C GLN A 92 -0.81 7.75 14.88
N SER A 93 -0.32 6.83 14.04
CA SER A 93 0.82 5.97 14.38
C SER A 93 2.12 6.79 14.54
N LEU A 94 2.39 7.72 13.64
CA LEU A 94 3.61 8.53 13.66
C LEU A 94 3.68 9.48 14.86
N VAL A 95 2.55 10.09 15.26
CA VAL A 95 2.47 10.90 16.47
C VAL A 95 2.78 10.07 17.72
N LYS A 96 2.25 8.83 17.80
CA LYS A 96 2.56 7.93 18.92
C LYS A 96 4.05 7.59 18.99
N GLU A 97 4.72 7.51 17.85
CA GLU A 97 6.16 7.27 17.74
C GLU A 97 7.03 8.54 17.82
N ARG A 98 6.44 9.73 18.02
CA ARG A 98 7.12 11.05 17.98
C ARG A 98 7.87 11.30 16.66
N LYS A 99 7.25 10.90 15.54
CA LYS A 99 7.75 11.02 14.17
C LYS A 99 6.86 11.89 13.29
N GLU A 100 6.28 12.95 13.85
CA GLU A 100 5.37 13.86 13.16
C GLU A 100 6.01 14.50 11.91
N PHE A 101 7.31 14.77 11.95
CA PHE A 101 8.05 15.32 10.80
C PHE A 101 7.95 14.44 9.54
N VAL A 102 7.89 13.11 9.70
CA VAL A 102 7.71 12.15 8.59
C VAL A 102 6.34 12.33 7.95
N TYR A 103 5.32 12.54 8.77
CA TYR A 103 3.96 12.80 8.28
C TYR A 103 3.87 14.14 7.53
N GLU A 104 4.51 15.18 8.04
CA GLU A 104 4.53 16.49 7.38
C GLU A 104 5.21 16.45 6.01
N GLU A 105 6.33 15.73 5.90
CA GLU A 105 7.00 15.52 4.60
C GLU A 105 6.11 14.75 3.62
N LEU A 106 5.45 13.68 4.09
CA LEU A 106 4.53 12.88 3.27
C LEU A 106 3.35 13.73 2.77
N ILE A 107 2.77 14.57 3.62
CA ILE A 107 1.66 15.45 3.25
C ILE A 107 2.09 16.55 2.28
N ALA A 108 3.28 17.11 2.44
CA ALA A 108 3.82 18.06 1.49
C ALA A 108 3.94 17.44 0.09
N LYS A 109 4.44 16.20 -0.01
CA LYS A 109 4.50 15.44 -1.27
C LYS A 109 3.10 15.17 -1.83
N TRP A 110 2.16 14.74 -1.00
CA TRP A 110 0.77 14.47 -1.42
C TRP A 110 0.07 15.72 -1.99
N LYS A 111 0.20 16.86 -1.32
CA LYS A 111 -0.34 18.16 -1.78
C LYS A 111 0.34 18.72 -3.01
N ALA A 112 1.59 18.34 -3.27
CA ALA A 112 2.29 18.76 -4.49
C ALA A 112 1.84 17.93 -5.71
N ALA A 113 1.28 16.74 -5.49
CA ALA A 113 0.81 15.85 -6.55
C ALA A 113 -0.64 16.14 -7.01
N TYR A 114 -1.45 16.86 -6.21
CA TYR A 114 -2.86 17.17 -6.46
C TYR A 114 -3.24 18.56 -5.95
#